data_AF-T5KT35-F1
#
_entry.id   AF-T5KT35-F1
#
_cell.length_a   1.000
_cell.length_b   1.000
_cell.length_c   1.000
_cell.angle_alpha   90.00
_cell.angle_beta   90.00
_cell.angle_gamma   90.00
#
_symmetry.space_group_name_H-M   'P 1'
#
loop_
_entity.id
_entity.type
_entity.pdbx_description
1 polymer ?
#
loop_
_entity_poly.entity_id
_entity_poly.type
_entity_poly.pdbx_seq_one_letter_code
_entity_poly.pdbx_strand_id
1 'polypeptide(L)'
;MIRRVLAVTLAASVLLISGMIGRADALEHERTTAVAQLVALNGQYRDAGQRTDYLDGAVERAEQETADRAAVLALRPAFLAEVQALTAALQGAEGRVDTAAHRAAALSAQQAVAAEKENPDTVAAATATLHALTEKVGTEVASWQAAQSSGPGGPMWSSSGPEGYARVRAALDLVGGGGVGLYESSSCAGGNAPACANSNGYIKYRADIANWSAGRLNWAMAHELAHIYQFRVWGALTSSGAYGALFGGDPEFLANCMAVVRGYPGSVGCNGDQQAWASAIWVGTVR
;
A
#
# COMPACT_ATOMS: atom_id res chain seq x y z
N MET A 1 23.71 -0.95 -117.81
CA MET A 1 24.36 -1.38 -116.55
C MET A 1 23.95 -0.52 -115.34
N ILE A 2 23.85 0.82 -115.47
CA ILE A 2 23.50 1.74 -114.37
C ILE A 2 22.21 1.39 -113.61
N ARG A 3 21.13 1.00 -114.30
CA ARG A 3 19.85 0.60 -113.65
C ARG A 3 19.94 -0.64 -112.76
N ARG A 4 20.78 -1.62 -113.11
CA ARG A 4 20.96 -2.84 -112.30
C ARG A 4 21.82 -2.57 -111.07
N VAL A 5 22.84 -1.72 -111.20
CA VAL A 5 23.67 -1.29 -110.08
C VAL A 5 22.82 -0.53 -109.07
N LEU A 6 22.03 0.47 -109.50
CA LEU A 6 21.12 1.24 -108.63
C LEU A 6 20.12 0.36 -107.88
N ALA A 7 19.53 -0.65 -108.54
CA ALA A 7 18.58 -1.56 -107.91
C ALA A 7 19.22 -2.41 -106.80
N VAL A 8 20.47 -2.87 -107.02
CA VAL A 8 21.23 -3.64 -106.02
C VAL A 8 21.65 -2.77 -104.85
N THR A 9 22.08 -1.52 -105.08
CA THR A 9 22.40 -0.59 -103.99
C THR A 9 21.16 -0.26 -103.17
N LEU A 10 20.02 0.00 -103.79
CA LEU A 10 18.76 0.26 -103.09
C LEU A 10 18.32 -0.94 -102.25
N ALA A 11 18.38 -2.16 -102.80
CA ALA A 11 18.04 -3.38 -102.07
C ALA A 11 19.00 -3.60 -100.88
N ALA A 12 20.31 -3.39 -101.05
CA ALA A 12 21.29 -3.49 -99.98
C ALA A 12 21.07 -2.42 -98.89
N SER A 13 20.77 -1.18 -99.27
CA SER A 13 20.44 -0.10 -98.33
C SER A 13 19.16 -0.40 -97.53
N VAL A 14 18.11 -0.91 -98.18
CA VAL A 14 16.87 -1.31 -97.49
C VAL A 14 17.13 -2.45 -96.52
N LEU A 15 17.87 -3.49 -96.92
CA LEU A 15 18.23 -4.61 -96.05
C LEU A 15 19.05 -4.16 -94.83
N LEU A 16 20.02 -3.26 -95.02
CA LEU A 16 20.81 -2.67 -93.95
C LEU A 16 19.94 -1.84 -93.00
N ILE A 17 19.04 -0.99 -93.52
CA ILE A 17 18.11 -0.19 -92.71
C ILE A 17 17.19 -1.10 -91.89
N SER A 18 16.59 -2.13 -92.48
CA SER A 18 15.76 -3.08 -91.76
C SER A 18 16.54 -3.87 -90.69
N GLY A 19 17.80 -4.24 -90.96
CA GLY A 19 18.68 -4.89 -89.98
C GLY A 19 19.05 -3.96 -88.82
N MET A 20 19.29 -2.68 -89.09
CA MET A 20 19.53 -1.67 -88.05
C MET A 20 18.29 -1.42 -87.20
N ILE A 21 17.09 -1.35 -87.80
CA ILE A 21 15.82 -1.21 -87.06
C ILE A 21 15.59 -2.43 -86.16
N GLY A 22 15.73 -3.65 -86.71
CA GLY A 22 15.59 -4.87 -85.91
C GLY A 22 16.60 -4.96 -84.77
N ARG A 23 17.84 -4.50 -84.98
CA ARG A 23 18.84 -4.44 -83.90
C ARG A 23 18.52 -3.35 -82.86
N ALA A 24 18.04 -2.20 -83.30
CA ALA A 24 17.61 -1.12 -82.41
C ALA A 24 16.42 -1.56 -81.53
N ASP A 25 15.42 -2.23 -82.10
CA ASP A 25 14.29 -2.77 -81.35
C ASP A 25 14.72 -3.85 -80.35
N ALA A 26 15.63 -4.75 -80.75
CA ALA A 26 16.20 -5.75 -79.86
C ALA A 26 16.97 -5.11 -78.70
N LEU A 27 17.78 -4.08 -78.97
CA LEU A 27 18.51 -3.33 -77.93
C LEU A 27 17.56 -2.57 -77.01
N GLU A 28 16.48 -1.96 -77.51
CA GLU A 28 15.49 -1.30 -76.66
C GLU A 28 14.71 -2.31 -75.81
N HIS A 29 14.44 -3.51 -76.33
CA HIS A 29 13.84 -4.58 -75.55
C HIS A 29 14.78 -5.11 -74.44
N GLU A 30 16.06 -5.30 -74.74
CA GLU A 30 17.09 -5.65 -73.75
C GLU A 30 17.22 -4.56 -72.68
N ARG A 31 17.25 -3.28 -73.09
CA ARG A 31 17.33 -2.12 -72.20
C ARG A 31 16.11 -2.03 -71.28
N THR A 32 14.90 -2.13 -71.81
CA THR A 32 13.66 -2.07 -71.02
C THR A 32 13.59 -3.23 -70.02
N THR A 33 14.01 -4.43 -70.41
CA THR A 33 14.11 -5.59 -69.52
C THR A 33 15.13 -5.33 -68.40
N ALA A 34 16.33 -4.83 -68.73
CA ALA A 34 17.36 -4.52 -67.74
C ALA A 34 16.91 -3.43 -66.75
N VAL A 35 16.21 -2.39 -67.23
CA VAL A 35 15.63 -1.35 -66.37
C VAL A 35 14.57 -1.93 -65.44
N ALA A 36 13.67 -2.78 -65.95
CA ALA A 36 12.65 -3.44 -65.13
C ALA A 36 13.29 -4.32 -64.04
N GLN A 37 14.35 -5.06 -64.37
CA GLN A 37 15.11 -5.87 -63.40
C GLN A 37 15.80 -5.00 -62.35
N LEU A 38 16.41 -3.87 -62.73
CA LEU A 38 17.03 -2.93 -61.79
C LEU A 38 16.00 -2.28 -60.85
N VAL A 39 14.82 -1.92 -61.37
CA VAL A 39 13.73 -1.38 -60.55
C VAL A 39 13.23 -2.42 -59.54
N ALA A 40 13.04 -3.67 -59.99
CA ALA A 40 12.65 -4.77 -59.11
C ALA A 40 13.70 -5.05 -58.03
N LEU A 41 14.99 -5.10 -58.40
CA LEU A 41 16.10 -5.28 -57.46
C LEU A 41 16.18 -4.14 -56.43
N ASN A 42 16.01 -2.89 -56.87
CA ASN A 42 15.99 -1.74 -55.97
C ASN A 42 14.77 -1.78 -55.03
N GLY A 43 13.62 -2.30 -55.49
CA GLY A 43 12.46 -2.59 -54.65
C GLY A 43 12.79 -3.63 -53.57
N GLN A 44 13.35 -4.77 -53.98
CA GLN A 44 13.77 -5.84 -53.05
C GLN A 44 14.80 -5.36 -52.03
N TYR A 45 15.75 -4.51 -52.46
CA TYR A 45 16.75 -3.93 -51.57
C TYR A 45 16.12 -3.01 -50.50
N ARG A 46 15.17 -2.16 -50.90
CA ARG A 46 14.44 -1.31 -49.96
C ARG A 46 13.60 -2.11 -48.98
N ASP A 47 12.87 -3.12 -49.45
CA ASP A 47 12.07 -4.00 -48.59
C ASP A 47 12.96 -4.77 -47.60
N ALA A 48 14.11 -5.27 -48.06
CA ALA A 48 15.09 -5.90 -47.20
C ALA A 48 15.64 -4.93 -46.15
N GLY A 49 15.95 -3.69 -46.54
CA GLY A 49 16.39 -2.64 -45.61
C GLY A 49 15.34 -2.35 -44.53
N GLN A 50 14.09 -2.10 -44.93
CA GLN A 50 12.98 -1.86 -43.99
C GLN A 50 12.76 -3.03 -43.02
N ARG A 51 12.90 -4.28 -43.52
CA ARG A 51 12.78 -5.47 -42.68
C ARG A 51 13.93 -5.57 -41.68
N THR A 52 15.15 -5.25 -42.09
CA THR A 52 16.31 -5.21 -41.17
C THR A 52 16.11 -4.16 -40.09
N ASP A 53 15.76 -2.92 -40.45
CA ASP A 53 15.50 -1.83 -39.49
C ASP A 53 14.40 -2.23 -38.48
N TYR A 54 13.33 -2.88 -38.95
CA TYR A 54 12.27 -3.39 -38.08
C TYR A 54 12.77 -4.46 -37.11
N LEU A 55 13.57 -5.41 -37.59
CA LEU A 55 14.11 -6.50 -36.78
C LEU A 55 15.09 -5.98 -35.74
N ASP A 56 15.97 -5.03 -36.10
CA ASP A 56 16.90 -4.39 -35.18
C ASP A 56 16.13 -3.69 -34.05
N GLY A 57 15.13 -2.88 -34.37
CA GLY A 57 14.26 -2.25 -33.36
C GLY A 57 13.40 -3.24 -32.56
N ALA A 58 13.13 -4.43 -33.06
CA ALA A 58 12.47 -5.49 -32.30
C ALA A 58 13.43 -6.19 -31.33
N VAL A 59 14.68 -6.40 -31.74
CA VAL A 59 15.75 -6.98 -30.90
C VAL A 59 16.10 -6.03 -29.76
N GLU A 60 16.34 -4.75 -30.05
CA GLU A 60 16.65 -3.75 -29.01
C GLU A 60 15.57 -3.68 -27.92
N ARG A 61 14.28 -3.72 -28.31
CA ARG A 61 13.17 -3.76 -27.34
C ARG A 61 13.17 -5.04 -26.52
N ALA A 62 13.39 -6.19 -27.14
CA ALA A 62 13.44 -7.47 -26.42
C ALA A 62 14.63 -7.54 -25.45
N GLU A 63 15.77 -6.96 -25.82
CA GLU A 63 16.94 -6.84 -24.93
C GLU A 63 16.65 -5.93 -23.74
N GLN A 64 16.02 -4.78 -23.98
CA GLN A 64 15.61 -3.86 -22.92
C GLN A 64 14.60 -4.50 -21.96
N GLU A 65 13.53 -5.13 -22.46
CA GLU A 65 12.55 -5.85 -21.64
C GLU A 65 13.19 -6.97 -20.80
N THR A 66 14.20 -7.64 -21.36
CA THR A 66 14.96 -8.67 -20.65
C THR A 66 15.80 -8.06 -19.53
N ALA A 67 16.46 -6.93 -19.78
CA ALA A 67 17.26 -6.21 -18.79
C ALA A 67 16.39 -5.66 -17.65
N ASP A 68 15.26 -5.05 -17.97
CA ASP A 68 14.30 -4.50 -17.01
C ASP A 68 13.74 -5.61 -16.09
N ARG A 69 13.34 -6.74 -16.69
CA ARG A 69 12.88 -7.91 -15.93
C ARG A 69 13.98 -8.49 -15.04
N ALA A 70 15.22 -8.54 -15.52
CA ALA A 70 16.36 -9.00 -14.71
C ALA A 70 16.60 -8.06 -13.51
N ALA A 71 16.50 -6.74 -13.70
CA ALA A 71 16.63 -5.75 -12.64
C ALA A 71 15.53 -5.90 -11.57
N VAL A 72 14.27 -6.09 -11.99
CA VAL A 72 13.15 -6.37 -11.07
C VAL A 72 13.40 -7.65 -10.27
N LEU A 73 13.82 -8.73 -10.94
CA LEU A 73 14.08 -10.02 -10.28
C LEU A 73 15.23 -9.94 -9.27
N ALA A 74 16.26 -9.13 -9.55
CA ALA A 74 17.41 -8.94 -8.65
C ALA A 74 17.02 -8.32 -7.30
N LEU A 75 15.95 -7.52 -7.23
CA LEU A 75 15.48 -6.87 -6.00
C LEU A 75 14.50 -7.72 -5.17
N ARG A 76 13.85 -8.74 -5.77
CA ARG A 76 12.85 -9.56 -5.08
C ARG A 76 13.36 -10.29 -3.83
N PRO A 77 14.61 -10.79 -3.76
CA PRO A 77 15.12 -11.39 -2.52
C PRO A 77 15.13 -10.43 -1.33
N ALA A 78 15.53 -9.17 -1.54
CA ALA A 78 15.52 -8.15 -0.48
C ALA A 78 14.09 -7.84 -0.02
N PHE A 79 13.16 -7.71 -0.97
CA PHE A 79 11.74 -7.56 -0.66
C PHE A 79 11.20 -8.73 0.19
N LEU A 80 11.53 -9.98 -0.16
CA LEU A 80 11.10 -11.16 0.60
C LEU A 80 11.69 -11.19 2.02
N ALA A 81 12.92 -10.71 2.21
CA ALA A 81 13.51 -10.57 3.54
C ALA A 81 12.73 -9.58 4.41
N GLU A 82 12.31 -8.43 3.85
CA GLU A 82 11.46 -7.47 4.55
C GLU A 82 10.05 -8.01 4.86
N VAL A 83 9.47 -8.84 3.96
CA VAL A 83 8.20 -9.54 4.25
C VAL A 83 8.35 -10.46 5.47
N GLN A 84 9.46 -11.19 5.58
CA GLN A 84 9.73 -12.07 6.72
C GLN A 84 9.95 -11.26 8.01
N ALA A 85 10.72 -10.18 7.95
CA ALA A 85 10.95 -9.28 9.08
C ALA A 85 9.64 -8.68 9.61
N LEU A 86 8.79 -8.16 8.72
CA LEU A 86 7.48 -7.64 9.10
C LEU A 86 6.58 -8.73 9.68
N THR A 87 6.59 -9.94 9.11
CA THR A 87 5.81 -11.07 9.65
C THR A 87 6.20 -11.39 11.09
N ALA A 88 7.50 -11.44 11.38
CA ALA A 88 8.00 -11.66 12.74
C ALA A 88 7.60 -10.52 13.69
N ALA A 89 7.69 -9.26 13.24
CA ALA A 89 7.27 -8.10 14.02
C ALA A 89 5.77 -8.13 14.34
N LEU A 90 4.93 -8.48 13.35
CA LEU A 90 3.48 -8.60 13.52
C LEU A 90 3.09 -9.74 14.47
N GLN A 91 3.81 -10.86 14.47
CA GLN A 91 3.64 -11.93 15.46
C GLN A 91 4.03 -11.47 16.86
N GLY A 92 5.15 -10.75 16.99
CA GLY A 92 5.59 -10.17 18.27
C GLY A 92 4.66 -9.09 18.82
N ALA A 93 3.82 -8.49 17.98
CA ALA A 93 2.84 -7.47 18.33
C ALA A 93 1.45 -8.04 18.67
N GLU A 94 1.22 -9.35 18.47
CA GLU A 94 -0.08 -9.98 18.70
C GLU A 94 -0.55 -9.80 20.14
N GLY A 95 -1.79 -9.36 20.31
CA GLY A 95 -2.37 -9.05 21.62
C GLY A 95 -1.77 -7.82 22.32
N ARG A 96 -0.87 -7.08 21.68
CA ARG A 96 -0.22 -5.87 22.24
C ARG A 96 -0.60 -4.62 21.47
N VAL A 97 -0.65 -4.71 20.14
CA VAL A 97 -0.88 -3.57 19.25
C VAL A 97 -1.90 -3.98 18.17
N ASP A 98 -2.83 -3.07 17.83
CA ASP A 98 -3.69 -3.27 16.67
C ASP A 98 -2.89 -3.12 15.38
N THR A 99 -2.74 -4.22 14.64
CA THR A 99 -1.93 -4.29 13.43
C THR A 99 -2.77 -4.33 12.14
N ALA A 100 -4.09 -4.13 12.20
CA ALA A 100 -4.96 -4.26 11.04
C ALA A 100 -4.54 -3.35 9.86
N ALA A 101 -4.26 -2.07 10.14
CA ALA A 101 -3.80 -1.12 9.14
C ALA A 101 -2.42 -1.48 8.56
N HIS A 102 -1.50 -1.98 9.40
CA HIS A 102 -0.17 -2.43 8.99
C HIS A 102 -0.26 -3.61 8.03
N ARG A 103 -1.14 -4.58 8.31
CA ARG A 103 -1.39 -5.75 7.45
C ARG A 103 -1.99 -5.34 6.10
N ALA A 104 -2.93 -4.39 6.09
CA ALA A 104 -3.52 -3.88 4.85
C ALA A 104 -2.47 -3.18 3.95
N ALA A 105 -1.62 -2.32 4.54
CA ALA A 105 -0.54 -1.65 3.82
C ALA A 105 0.49 -2.66 3.26
N ALA A 106 0.87 -3.67 4.05
CA ALA A 106 1.79 -4.72 3.61
C ALA A 106 1.22 -5.56 2.45
N LEU A 107 -0.08 -5.86 2.47
CA LEU A 107 -0.75 -6.56 1.38
C LEU A 107 -0.73 -5.72 0.09
N SER A 108 -0.99 -4.42 0.19
CA SER A 108 -0.91 -3.51 -0.95
C SER A 108 0.50 -3.46 -1.56
N ALA A 109 1.55 -3.43 -0.73
CA ALA A 109 2.93 -3.48 -1.20
C ALA A 109 3.27 -4.80 -1.91
N GLN A 110 2.81 -5.94 -1.36
CA GLN A 110 2.97 -7.25 -2.00
C GLN A 110 2.27 -7.35 -3.36
N GLN A 111 1.06 -6.80 -3.48
CA GLN A 111 0.33 -6.76 -4.74
C GLN A 111 1.05 -5.91 -5.80
N ALA A 112 1.62 -4.77 -5.40
CA ALA A 112 2.42 -3.94 -6.29
C ALA A 112 3.64 -4.70 -6.85
N VAL A 113 4.40 -5.38 -5.99
CA VAL A 113 5.58 -6.18 -6.42
C VAL A 113 5.18 -7.39 -7.26
N ALA A 114 4.05 -8.03 -6.95
CA ALA A 114 3.55 -9.17 -7.73
C ALA A 114 3.17 -8.78 -9.16
N ALA A 115 2.63 -7.57 -9.35
CA ALA A 115 2.26 -7.03 -10.66
C ALA A 115 3.46 -6.47 -11.45
N GLU A 116 4.54 -6.09 -10.77
CA GLU A 116 5.70 -5.43 -11.37
C GLU A 116 6.57 -6.38 -12.21
N LYS A 117 6.91 -5.91 -13.42
CA LYS A 117 7.68 -6.66 -14.44
C LYS A 117 8.85 -5.87 -15.03
N GLU A 118 8.80 -4.55 -14.97
CA GLU A 118 9.67 -3.67 -15.76
C GLU A 118 10.38 -2.64 -14.87
N ASN A 119 9.69 -2.08 -13.88
CA ASN A 119 10.23 -0.99 -13.07
C ASN A 119 10.83 -1.47 -11.74
N PRO A 120 12.17 -1.52 -11.59
CA PRO A 120 12.80 -1.91 -10.33
C PRO A 120 12.51 -0.92 -9.18
N ASP A 121 12.22 0.34 -9.46
CA ASP A 121 11.94 1.35 -8.43
C ASP A 121 10.64 1.04 -7.66
N THR A 122 9.66 0.41 -8.31
CA THR A 122 8.45 -0.07 -7.65
C THR A 122 8.78 -1.10 -6.58
N VAL A 123 9.71 -2.02 -6.86
CA VAL A 123 10.14 -3.05 -5.89
C VAL A 123 10.94 -2.41 -4.76
N ALA A 124 11.83 -1.45 -5.07
CA ALA A 124 12.58 -0.71 -4.06
C ALA A 124 11.66 0.09 -3.12
N ALA A 125 10.66 0.79 -3.66
CA ALA A 125 9.69 1.55 -2.87
C ALA A 125 8.81 0.65 -1.98
N ALA A 126 8.36 -0.49 -2.51
CA ALA A 126 7.61 -1.48 -1.74
C ALA A 126 8.47 -2.09 -0.62
N THR A 127 9.76 -2.35 -0.88
CA THR A 127 10.73 -2.82 0.12
C THR A 127 10.88 -1.80 1.25
N ALA A 128 11.09 -0.52 0.92
CA ALA A 128 11.18 0.56 1.91
C ALA A 128 9.88 0.72 2.72
N THR A 129 8.72 0.50 2.10
CA THR A 129 7.42 0.52 2.79
C THR A 129 7.33 -0.58 3.85
N LEU A 130 7.72 -1.81 3.52
CA LEU A 130 7.72 -2.92 4.49
C LEU A 130 8.71 -2.67 5.64
N HIS A 131 9.87 -2.10 5.33
CA HIS A 131 10.84 -1.71 6.34
C HIS A 131 10.26 -0.69 7.33
N ALA A 132 9.67 0.39 6.82
CA ALA A 132 9.04 1.43 7.65
C ALA A 132 7.87 0.88 8.50
N LEU A 133 7.07 -0.03 7.94
CA LEU A 133 6.01 -0.71 8.71
C LEU A 133 6.59 -1.55 9.85
N THR A 134 7.72 -2.23 9.62
CA THR A 134 8.42 -3.04 10.63
C THR A 134 8.92 -2.18 11.78
N GLU A 135 9.59 -1.06 11.47
CA GLU A 135 10.06 -0.10 12.48
C GLU A 135 8.91 0.50 13.29
N LYS A 136 7.80 0.82 12.61
CA LYS A 136 6.61 1.37 13.26
C LYS A 136 5.98 0.39 14.24
N VAL A 137 5.77 -0.86 13.83
CA VAL A 137 5.27 -1.92 14.72
C VAL A 137 6.21 -2.12 15.90
N GLY A 138 7.53 -2.13 15.67
CA GLY A 138 8.54 -2.23 16.73
C GLY A 138 8.44 -1.08 17.75
N THR A 139 8.26 0.15 17.27
CA THR A 139 8.08 1.35 18.11
C THR A 139 6.79 1.30 18.93
N GLU A 140 5.68 0.86 18.32
CA GLU A 140 4.40 0.72 18.99
C GLU A 140 4.45 -0.37 20.08
N VAL A 141 5.14 -1.48 19.82
CA VAL A 141 5.37 -2.54 20.83
C VAL A 141 6.28 -2.05 21.95
N ALA A 142 7.37 -1.33 21.65
CA ALA A 142 8.24 -0.76 22.69
C ALA A 142 7.48 0.24 23.57
N SER A 143 6.63 1.07 22.97
CA SER A 143 5.75 1.99 23.69
C SER A 143 4.75 1.25 24.58
N TRP A 144 4.18 0.15 24.08
CA TRP A 144 3.34 -0.75 24.86
C TRP A 144 4.08 -1.32 26.08
N GLN A 145 5.30 -1.85 25.89
CA GLN A 145 6.11 -2.44 26.96
C GLN A 145 6.49 -1.41 28.03
N ALA A 146 6.87 -0.20 27.61
CA ALA A 146 7.15 0.90 28.50
C ALA A 146 5.90 1.28 29.33
N ALA A 147 4.72 1.30 28.71
CA ALA A 147 3.45 1.56 29.39
C ALA A 147 3.07 0.45 30.40
N GLN A 148 3.41 -0.81 30.14
CA GLN A 148 3.21 -1.89 31.13
C GLN A 148 4.15 -1.77 32.35
N SER A 149 5.26 -1.05 32.20
CA SER A 149 6.27 -0.86 33.26
C SER A 149 6.11 0.46 34.02
N SER A 150 5.25 1.39 33.55
CA SER A 150 5.12 2.75 34.08
C SER A 150 4.01 2.94 35.13
N GLY A 151 3.30 1.87 35.50
CA GLY A 151 2.36 1.93 36.61
C GLY A 151 3.03 2.10 37.97
N PRO A 152 2.23 2.29 39.04
CA PRO A 152 2.73 2.66 40.37
C PRO A 152 3.55 1.57 41.12
N GLY A 153 4.19 0.63 40.43
CA GLY A 153 5.04 -0.41 41.05
C GLY A 153 4.28 -1.48 41.83
N GLY A 154 2.95 -1.59 41.64
CA GLY A 154 2.11 -2.61 42.27
C GLY A 154 1.98 -3.88 41.42
N PRO A 155 1.55 -5.00 42.01
CA PRO A 155 1.31 -6.22 41.26
C PRO A 155 0.21 -5.98 40.22
N MET A 156 0.42 -6.48 38.99
CA MET A 156 -0.53 -6.34 37.88
C MET A 156 -1.91 -6.90 38.25
N TRP A 157 -1.95 -7.91 39.13
CA TRP A 157 -3.15 -8.51 39.71
C TRP A 157 -2.92 -8.92 41.16
N SER A 158 -3.99 -8.95 41.95
CA SER A 158 -3.96 -9.43 43.33
C SER A 158 -5.03 -10.50 43.58
N SER A 159 -6.29 -10.13 43.44
CA SER A 159 -7.47 -10.92 43.79
C SER A 159 -8.14 -11.52 42.56
N SER A 160 -7.98 -10.93 41.37
CA SER A 160 -8.53 -11.48 40.11
C SER A 160 -7.72 -12.67 39.58
N GLY A 161 -6.47 -12.83 40.05
CA GLY A 161 -5.54 -13.84 39.55
C GLY A 161 -5.06 -13.57 38.11
N PRO A 162 -4.14 -14.41 37.60
CA PRO A 162 -3.55 -14.22 36.28
C PRO A 162 -4.57 -14.34 35.14
N GLU A 163 -5.56 -15.24 35.27
CA GLU A 163 -6.62 -15.41 34.27
C GLU A 163 -7.60 -14.23 34.26
N GLY A 164 -7.97 -13.74 35.43
CA GLY A 164 -8.82 -12.55 35.55
C GLY A 164 -8.14 -11.32 34.96
N TYR A 165 -6.85 -11.12 35.25
CA TYR A 165 -6.06 -10.08 34.62
C TYR A 165 -6.02 -10.22 33.10
N ALA A 166 -5.68 -11.41 32.59
CA ALA A 166 -5.58 -11.66 31.15
C ALA A 166 -6.90 -11.36 30.44
N ARG A 167 -8.04 -11.64 31.10
CA ARG A 167 -9.36 -11.31 30.57
C ARG A 167 -9.62 -9.81 30.48
N VAL A 168 -9.31 -9.04 31.53
CA VAL A 168 -9.48 -7.57 31.51
C VAL A 168 -8.50 -6.93 30.51
N ARG A 169 -7.26 -7.44 30.45
CA ARG A 169 -6.24 -7.04 29.48
C ARG A 169 -6.72 -7.26 28.05
N ALA A 170 -7.20 -8.46 27.72
CA ALA A 170 -7.74 -8.78 26.40
C ALA A 170 -8.94 -7.89 26.03
N ALA A 171 -9.81 -7.57 26.98
CA ALA A 171 -10.90 -6.62 26.75
C ALA A 171 -10.38 -5.20 26.46
N LEU A 172 -9.35 -4.74 27.17
CA LEU A 172 -8.72 -3.45 26.91
C LEU A 172 -7.98 -3.43 25.55
N ASP A 173 -7.33 -4.52 25.17
CA ASP A 173 -6.68 -4.66 23.86
C ASP A 173 -7.70 -4.61 22.73
N LEU A 174 -8.81 -5.33 22.88
CA LEU A 174 -9.93 -5.37 21.92
C LEU A 174 -10.51 -3.99 21.63
N VAL A 175 -10.58 -3.11 22.63
CA VAL A 175 -11.10 -1.74 22.46
C VAL A 175 -10.03 -0.75 22.00
N GLY A 176 -8.82 -1.20 21.67
CA GLY A 176 -7.71 -0.38 21.17
C GLY A 176 -6.80 0.20 22.27
N GLY A 177 -6.89 -0.31 23.49
CA GLY A 177 -6.12 0.14 24.66
C GLY A 177 -4.82 -0.63 24.88
N GLY A 178 -4.31 -1.31 23.85
CA GLY A 178 -3.05 -2.06 23.91
C GLY A 178 -1.97 -1.30 24.65
N GLY A 179 -1.57 -0.13 24.13
CA GLY A 179 -0.49 0.68 24.70
C GLY A 179 -0.78 1.38 26.04
N VAL A 180 -1.84 1.00 26.76
CA VAL A 180 -2.21 1.57 28.06
C VAL A 180 -1.86 0.57 29.16
N GLY A 181 -1.12 1.01 30.18
CA GLY A 181 -0.82 0.18 31.34
C GLY A 181 -2.09 -0.21 32.08
N LEU A 182 -2.18 -1.45 32.57
CA LEU A 182 -3.35 -1.96 33.28
C LEU A 182 -2.96 -2.58 34.62
N TYR A 183 -3.62 -2.18 35.70
CA TYR A 183 -3.32 -2.62 37.06
C TYR A 183 -4.58 -2.92 37.86
N GLU A 184 -4.56 -3.98 38.65
CA GLU A 184 -5.63 -4.22 39.62
C GLU A 184 -5.48 -3.29 40.83
N SER A 185 -6.59 -2.70 41.27
CA SER A 185 -6.64 -1.92 42.51
C SER A 185 -8.01 -2.03 43.15
N SER A 186 -8.03 -2.12 44.48
CA SER A 186 -9.27 -2.06 45.27
C SER A 186 -9.85 -0.65 45.36
N SER A 187 -9.10 0.38 44.95
CA SER A 187 -9.54 1.78 44.99
C SER A 187 -9.31 2.45 43.63
N CYS A 188 -10.39 2.99 43.08
CA CYS A 188 -10.37 3.80 41.89
C CYS A 188 -10.88 5.20 42.19
N ALA A 189 -10.02 6.21 42.00
CA ALA A 189 -10.28 7.64 42.28
C ALA A 189 -10.85 7.93 43.70
N GLY A 190 -10.45 7.14 44.72
CA GLY A 190 -10.92 7.34 46.11
C GLY A 190 -12.36 6.86 46.38
N GLY A 191 -12.97 6.12 45.44
CA GLY A 191 -14.35 5.63 45.56
C GLY A 191 -14.55 4.19 45.11
N ASN A 192 -15.82 3.83 44.85
CA ASN A 192 -16.28 2.49 44.47
C ASN A 192 -16.36 2.28 42.95
N ALA A 193 -15.66 3.11 42.16
CA ALA A 193 -15.66 2.96 40.71
C ALA A 193 -15.06 1.59 40.32
N PRO A 194 -15.65 0.89 39.34
CA PRO A 194 -15.20 -0.44 38.92
C PRO A 194 -13.87 -0.42 38.18
N ALA A 195 -13.57 0.69 37.52
CA ALA A 195 -12.29 0.99 36.89
C ALA A 195 -12.09 2.51 36.90
N CYS A 196 -10.87 2.96 36.58
CA CYS A 196 -10.53 4.36 36.50
C CYS A 196 -9.26 4.58 35.69
N ALA A 197 -9.29 5.54 34.78
CA ALA A 197 -8.11 6.03 34.09
C ALA A 197 -7.34 7.05 34.94
N ASN A 198 -6.03 7.08 34.75
CA ASN A 198 -5.14 8.07 35.37
C ASN A 198 -4.47 8.94 34.30
N SER A 199 -4.26 10.22 34.60
CA SER A 199 -3.58 11.17 33.72
C SER A 199 -2.16 10.74 33.32
N ASN A 200 -1.52 9.88 34.11
CA ASN A 200 -0.20 9.30 33.80
C ASN A 200 -0.26 8.14 32.79
N GLY A 201 -1.42 7.89 32.15
CA GLY A 201 -1.51 7.00 30.99
C GLY A 201 -1.77 5.52 31.31
N TYR A 202 -2.35 5.21 32.47
CA TYR A 202 -2.71 3.84 32.85
C TYR A 202 -4.16 3.75 33.35
N ILE A 203 -4.71 2.54 33.31
CA ILE A 203 -6.05 2.20 33.83
C ILE A 203 -5.88 1.29 35.04
N LYS A 204 -6.65 1.59 36.10
CA LYS A 204 -6.84 0.70 37.24
C LYS A 204 -8.20 0.02 37.14
N TYR A 205 -8.29 -1.20 37.65
CA TYR A 205 -9.54 -1.94 37.67
C TYR A 205 -9.73 -2.71 38.98
N ARG A 206 -10.98 -2.88 39.39
CA ARG A 206 -11.34 -3.68 40.56
C ARG A 206 -11.47 -5.16 40.18
N ALA A 207 -11.02 -6.06 41.04
CA ALA A 207 -10.90 -7.48 40.72
C ALA A 207 -12.22 -8.16 40.25
N ASP A 208 -13.37 -7.75 40.78
CA ASP A 208 -14.68 -8.34 40.44
C ASP A 208 -15.12 -8.10 39.00
N ILE A 209 -14.60 -7.06 38.33
CA ILE A 209 -14.99 -6.77 36.94
C ILE A 209 -14.49 -7.86 35.98
N ALA A 210 -13.44 -8.60 36.38
CA ALA A 210 -12.97 -9.77 35.66
C ALA A 210 -14.04 -10.87 35.54
N ASN A 211 -15.14 -10.80 36.29
CA ASN A 211 -16.27 -11.73 36.19
C ASN A 211 -17.51 -11.14 35.49
N TRP A 212 -17.45 -9.89 35.00
CA TRP A 212 -18.57 -9.28 34.30
C TRP A 212 -18.83 -9.91 32.93
N SER A 213 -20.02 -9.71 32.36
CA SER A 213 -20.30 -10.10 30.97
C SER A 213 -19.31 -9.43 30.01
N ALA A 214 -19.01 -10.08 28.89
CA ALA A 214 -18.06 -9.57 27.90
C ALA A 214 -18.44 -8.15 27.42
N GLY A 215 -19.72 -7.91 27.08
CA GLY A 215 -20.18 -6.58 26.67
C GLY A 215 -19.98 -5.50 27.74
N ARG A 216 -20.24 -5.82 29.01
CA ARG A 216 -20.06 -4.87 30.11
C ARG A 216 -18.58 -4.60 30.40
N LEU A 217 -17.74 -5.63 30.32
CA LEU A 217 -16.29 -5.49 30.49
C LEU A 217 -15.68 -4.67 29.34
N ASN A 218 -16.07 -4.93 28.10
CA ASN A 218 -15.60 -4.18 26.94
C ASN A 218 -16.06 -2.71 27.00
N TRP A 219 -17.31 -2.43 27.40
CA TRP A 219 -17.76 -1.07 27.66
C TRP A 219 -16.88 -0.38 28.72
N ALA A 220 -16.64 -1.03 29.86
CA ALA A 220 -15.82 -0.45 30.92
C ALA A 220 -14.42 -0.10 30.41
N MET A 221 -13.78 -1.00 29.66
CA MET A 221 -12.45 -0.73 29.10
C MET A 221 -12.46 0.37 28.04
N ALA A 222 -13.49 0.43 27.18
CA ALA A 222 -13.63 1.49 26.18
C ALA A 222 -13.88 2.86 26.84
N HIS A 223 -14.67 2.88 27.91
CA HIS A 223 -14.96 4.06 28.72
C HIS A 223 -13.69 4.59 29.40
N GLU A 224 -12.94 3.75 30.10
CA GLU A 224 -11.69 4.19 30.74
C GLU A 224 -10.64 4.62 29.72
N LEU A 225 -10.56 3.93 28.58
CA LEU A 225 -9.69 4.34 27.50
C LEU A 225 -10.08 5.72 26.94
N ALA A 226 -11.38 6.07 26.95
CA ALA A 226 -11.82 7.39 26.53
C ALA A 226 -11.26 8.47 27.45
N HIS A 227 -11.25 8.25 28.76
CA HIS A 227 -10.61 9.18 29.70
C HIS A 227 -9.12 9.36 29.45
N ILE A 228 -8.38 8.30 29.09
CA ILE A 228 -6.96 8.43 28.68
C ILE A 228 -6.81 9.40 27.51
N TYR A 229 -7.72 9.34 26.52
CA TYR A 229 -7.70 10.27 25.39
C TYR A 229 -8.13 11.68 25.77
N GLN A 230 -9.14 11.83 26.63
CA GLN A 230 -9.55 13.12 27.17
C GLN A 230 -8.39 13.81 27.90
N PHE A 231 -7.61 13.08 28.72
CA PHE A 231 -6.46 13.64 29.42
C PHE A 231 -5.41 14.22 28.46
N ARG A 232 -5.19 13.60 27.30
CA ARG A 232 -4.25 14.10 26.27
C ARG A 232 -4.65 15.45 25.69
N VAL A 233 -5.95 15.73 25.65
CA VAL A 233 -6.52 16.95 25.06
C VAL A 233 -7.18 17.84 26.12
N TRP A 234 -6.90 17.63 27.41
CA TRP A 234 -7.70 18.22 28.50
C TRP A 234 -7.84 19.75 28.42
N GLY A 235 -6.76 20.45 28.08
CA GLY A 235 -6.79 21.92 27.91
C GLY A 235 -7.69 22.37 26.76
N ALA A 236 -7.59 21.71 25.61
CA ALA A 236 -8.44 21.98 24.44
C ALA A 236 -9.91 21.60 24.68
N LEU A 237 -10.11 20.46 25.33
CA LEU A 237 -11.42 19.93 25.71
C LEU A 237 -12.15 20.92 26.62
N THR A 238 -11.51 21.35 27.71
CA THR A 238 -12.14 22.22 28.73
C THR A 238 -12.32 23.67 28.27
N SER A 239 -11.60 24.12 27.24
CA SER A 239 -11.79 25.43 26.62
C SER A 239 -12.82 25.42 25.47
N SER A 240 -13.32 24.24 25.07
CA SER A 240 -14.27 24.10 23.98
C SER A 240 -15.70 24.46 24.38
N GLY A 241 -16.28 25.47 23.74
CA GLY A 241 -17.71 25.79 23.89
C GLY A 241 -18.63 24.65 23.43
N ALA A 242 -18.19 23.85 22.44
CA ALA A 242 -18.94 22.68 21.97
C ALA A 242 -18.98 21.57 23.03
N TYR A 243 -17.89 21.36 23.78
CA TYR A 243 -17.87 20.42 24.90
C TYR A 243 -18.88 20.82 25.98
N GLY A 244 -18.90 22.11 26.35
CA GLY A 244 -19.89 22.66 27.28
C GLY A 244 -21.34 22.52 26.78
N ALA A 245 -21.59 22.80 25.51
CA ALA A 245 -22.95 22.77 24.93
C ALA A 245 -23.49 21.33 24.73
N LEU A 246 -22.65 20.41 24.26
CA LEU A 246 -23.07 19.04 23.91
C LEU A 246 -23.05 18.09 25.10
N PHE A 247 -22.15 18.30 26.05
CA PHE A 247 -21.92 17.37 27.18
C PHE A 247 -22.07 18.04 28.54
N GLY A 248 -22.44 19.33 28.62
CA GLY A 248 -22.59 20.04 29.89
C GLY A 248 -21.27 20.21 30.66
N GLY A 249 -20.13 19.97 30.00
CA GLY A 249 -18.83 19.91 30.66
C GLY A 249 -18.58 18.60 31.44
N ASP A 250 -19.41 17.57 31.26
CA ASP A 250 -19.29 16.27 31.95
C ASP A 250 -18.36 15.29 31.21
N PRO A 251 -17.18 14.96 31.78
CA PRO A 251 -16.22 14.06 31.15
C PRO A 251 -16.69 12.60 31.17
N GLU A 252 -17.51 12.20 32.14
CA GLU A 252 -18.07 10.84 32.27
C GLU A 252 -19.12 10.60 31.19
N PHE A 253 -19.98 11.59 30.96
CA PHE A 253 -20.95 11.51 29.87
C PHE A 253 -20.25 11.46 28.51
N LEU A 254 -19.24 12.30 28.29
CA LEU A 254 -18.43 12.24 27.08
C LEU A 254 -17.72 10.88 26.92
N ALA A 255 -17.15 10.31 27.97
CA ALA A 255 -16.48 9.00 27.92
C ALA A 255 -17.46 7.88 27.53
N ASN A 256 -18.70 7.93 28.04
CA ASN A 256 -19.77 7.03 27.59
C ASN A 256 -20.08 7.19 26.09
N CYS A 257 -20.18 8.43 25.60
CA CYS A 257 -20.40 8.70 24.18
C CYS A 257 -19.24 8.17 23.31
N MET A 258 -18.01 8.35 23.79
CA MET A 258 -16.80 7.85 23.15
C MET A 258 -16.77 6.31 23.09
N ALA A 259 -17.27 5.61 24.11
CA ALA A 259 -17.42 4.16 24.09
C ALA A 259 -18.50 3.70 23.09
N VAL A 260 -19.64 4.41 23.00
CA VAL A 260 -20.72 4.14 22.05
C VAL A 260 -20.21 4.18 20.60
N VAL A 261 -19.45 5.21 20.22
CA VAL A 261 -18.94 5.34 18.84
C VAL A 261 -17.89 4.28 18.47
N ARG A 262 -17.31 3.58 19.45
CA ARG A 262 -16.46 2.41 19.23
C ARG A 262 -17.24 1.08 19.21
N GLY A 263 -18.56 1.13 19.31
CA GLY A 263 -19.43 -0.05 19.29
C GLY A 263 -19.58 -0.74 20.65
N TYR A 264 -19.20 -0.08 21.73
CA TYR A 264 -19.30 -0.63 23.09
C TYR A 264 -20.25 0.21 23.95
N PRO A 265 -21.57 0.20 23.67
CA PRO A 265 -22.53 1.03 24.40
C PRO A 265 -22.70 0.55 25.84
N GLY A 266 -22.77 1.52 26.76
CA GLY A 266 -23.16 1.30 28.15
C GLY A 266 -24.66 1.50 28.37
N SER A 267 -25.02 1.85 29.60
CA SER A 267 -26.40 2.22 29.96
C SER A 267 -26.78 3.66 29.56
N VAL A 268 -25.80 4.48 29.19
CA VAL A 268 -25.99 5.89 28.82
C VAL A 268 -25.95 6.02 27.30
N GLY A 269 -26.99 6.60 26.72
CA GLY A 269 -27.11 6.87 25.29
C GLY A 269 -26.67 8.29 24.91
N CYS A 270 -26.34 8.47 23.64
CA CYS A 270 -25.95 9.76 23.07
C CYS A 270 -26.54 9.95 21.67
N ASN A 271 -26.86 11.19 21.32
CA ASN A 271 -27.42 11.53 20.01
C ASN A 271 -26.35 11.62 18.92
N GLY A 272 -26.78 11.81 17.66
CA GLY A 272 -25.88 11.84 16.50
C GLY A 272 -24.78 12.90 16.58
N ASP A 273 -25.12 14.11 17.05
CA ASP A 273 -24.16 15.21 17.16
C ASP A 273 -23.10 14.94 18.24
N GLN A 274 -23.53 14.39 19.37
CA GLN A 274 -22.64 13.96 20.46
C GLN A 274 -21.71 12.84 19.99
N GLN A 275 -22.21 11.87 19.24
CA GLN A 275 -21.40 10.79 18.67
C GLN A 275 -20.38 11.32 17.66
N ALA A 276 -20.81 12.15 16.71
CA ALA A 276 -19.93 12.75 15.73
C ALA A 276 -18.79 13.53 16.40
N TRP A 277 -19.10 14.35 17.40
CA TRP A 277 -18.10 15.11 18.13
C TRP A 277 -17.18 14.22 18.99
N ALA A 278 -17.74 13.23 19.71
CA ALA A 278 -16.95 12.29 20.52
C ALA A 278 -15.95 11.48 19.67
N SER A 279 -16.32 11.15 18.43
CA SER A 279 -15.45 10.41 17.49
C SER A 279 -14.16 11.17 17.14
N ALA A 280 -14.22 12.50 17.10
CA ALA A 280 -13.10 13.38 16.77
C ALA A 280 -11.94 13.30 17.79
N ILE A 281 -12.24 12.99 19.05
CA ILE A 281 -11.21 12.84 20.10
C ILE A 281 -10.37 11.59 19.84
N TRP A 282 -10.98 10.50 19.38
CA TRP A 282 -10.25 9.25 19.08
C TRP A 282 -9.23 9.39 17.96
N VAL A 283 -9.53 10.23 16.96
CA VAL A 283 -8.66 10.50 15.81
C VAL A 283 -7.76 11.73 16.00
N GLY A 284 -7.80 12.37 17.16
CA GLY A 284 -6.90 13.47 17.52
C GLY A 284 -7.16 14.79 16.78
N THR A 285 -8.40 15.02 16.33
CA THR A 285 -8.80 16.25 15.63
C THR A 285 -9.29 17.35 16.57
N VAL A 286 -9.57 17.02 17.84
CA VAL A 286 -9.78 18.01 18.91
C VAL A 286 -8.40 18.41 19.44
N ARG A 287 -8.02 19.69 19.29
CA ARG A 287 -6.72 20.26 19.68
C ARG A 287 -6.87 21.62 20.32
#